data_AF-A0AAU5YJL4-F1
#
_entry.id   AF-A0AAU5YJL4-F1
#
_cell.length_a   1.000
_cell.length_b   1.000
_cell.length_c   1.000
_cell.angle_alpha   90.00
_cell.angle_beta   90.00
_cell.angle_gamma   90.00
#
_symmetry.space_group_name_H-M   'P 1'
#
loop_
_entity.id
_entity.type
_entity.pdbx_description
1 polymer ?
#
loop_
_entity_poly.entity_id
_entity_poly.type
_entity_poly.pdbx_seq_one_letter_code
_entity_poly.pdbx_strand_id
1 'polypeptide(L)'
;MKSPSGRRRKAPATTPPRPAATHPGFLTVAALLVVASLMVGYLVLDRTDNTQPTAAEGDSKKAAATATKEPEWDGKTHVLGDGSTSYTGPQTGELKPVPLKPGEKPPQFVVFSWDGALMGDDGLFEHYREMAEKYNAHMTFFLTGIYLLPKSKKDLYSPPQHPKGSSAISFPTDEHIRTTLEQLGEAWKEGNEIGTHFNGHFCGAKGGGYWSVDEWKSEIDQFYEFVENWKTNTGYKDIPPLPFDFKKEVTGGRAPCLEGQANLLKAAKSYGWRYDASSAGDFQIWPTKKNGLWNFPLQALPYDGGSYQGLSMDFNFLANQSDGQPEGDPAKYPQWEQETLDAYMAGFNRVYYGSRAPLFIGNHFEEWNGGIYMKAVDQVIENVCTKKDVKCVSFRELSDWMDVQTPATLAALRTLDPAQNPDWSTVVK
;
A
#
# COMPACT_ATOMS: atom_id res chain seq x y z
N MET A 1 -60.53 -47.31 42.03
CA MET A 1 -59.28 -47.35 41.23
C MET A 1 -59.40 -46.36 40.09
N LYS A 2 -58.47 -45.41 40.04
CA LYS A 2 -58.42 -44.26 39.12
C LYS A 2 -57.69 -44.66 37.84
N SER A 3 -58.13 -44.14 36.70
CA SER A 3 -57.28 -43.88 35.54
C SER A 3 -57.77 -42.59 34.88
N PRO A 4 -57.05 -41.46 35.01
CA PRO A 4 -57.43 -40.21 34.37
C PRO A 4 -56.89 -40.14 32.93
N SER A 5 -57.70 -39.58 32.05
CA SER A 5 -57.37 -39.26 30.66
C SER A 5 -56.21 -38.27 30.58
N GLY A 6 -55.05 -38.72 30.10
CA GLY A 6 -53.89 -37.89 29.82
C GLY A 6 -54.07 -37.08 28.53
N ARG A 7 -54.53 -35.83 28.65
CA ARG A 7 -54.52 -34.84 27.57
C ARG A 7 -53.10 -34.28 27.47
N ARG A 8 -52.28 -34.79 26.54
CA ARG A 8 -50.93 -34.28 26.25
C ARG A 8 -51.03 -32.86 25.68
N ARG A 9 -50.67 -31.85 26.49
CA ARG A 9 -50.44 -30.48 26.00
C ARG A 9 -49.17 -30.49 25.13
N LYS A 10 -49.30 -30.04 23.88
CA LYS A 10 -48.16 -29.68 23.01
C LYS A 10 -47.40 -28.53 23.67
N ALA A 11 -46.08 -28.63 23.77
CA ALA A 11 -45.22 -27.52 24.16
C ALA A 11 -45.38 -26.35 23.17
N PRO A 12 -45.26 -25.09 23.61
CA PRO A 12 -45.22 -23.96 22.68
C PRO A 12 -43.97 -24.09 21.80
N ALA A 13 -44.12 -23.85 20.50
CA ALA A 13 -42.99 -23.75 19.59
C ALA A 13 -42.06 -22.63 20.09
N THR A 14 -40.81 -22.98 20.37
CA THR A 14 -39.73 -22.03 20.56
C THR A 14 -39.58 -21.20 19.30
N THR A 15 -39.74 -19.89 19.45
CA THR A 15 -39.51 -18.91 18.39
C THR A 15 -38.04 -18.99 17.95
N PRO A 16 -37.72 -19.02 16.65
CA PRO A 16 -36.33 -18.93 16.22
C PRO A 16 -35.74 -17.60 16.70
N PRO A 17 -34.45 -17.55 17.06
CA PRO A 17 -33.80 -16.29 17.41
C PRO A 17 -33.92 -15.35 16.21
N ARG A 18 -34.41 -14.13 16.47
CA ARG A 18 -34.36 -13.04 15.50
C ARG A 18 -32.90 -12.87 15.06
N PRO A 19 -32.62 -12.70 13.76
CA PRO A 19 -31.29 -12.28 13.35
C PRO A 19 -30.97 -10.97 14.09
N ALA A 20 -29.78 -10.91 14.69
CA ALA A 20 -29.28 -9.70 15.29
C ALA A 20 -29.38 -8.59 14.24
N ALA A 21 -29.95 -7.46 14.61
CA ALA A 21 -29.99 -6.29 13.77
C ALA A 21 -28.54 -5.94 13.41
N THR A 22 -28.18 -6.06 12.14
CA THR A 22 -26.94 -5.54 11.59
C THR A 22 -26.91 -4.04 11.88
N HIS A 23 -25.99 -3.63 12.74
CA HIS A 23 -25.74 -2.21 13.00
C HIS A 23 -25.28 -1.55 11.68
N PRO A 24 -25.83 -0.39 11.29
CA PRO A 24 -25.54 0.25 10.00
C PRO A 24 -24.19 1.01 10.02
N GLY A 25 -23.13 0.36 10.52
CA GLY A 25 -21.79 0.96 10.65
C GLY A 25 -20.88 0.76 9.44
N PHE A 26 -21.21 -0.15 8.53
CA PHE A 26 -20.40 -0.47 7.34
C PHE A 26 -20.91 0.20 6.05
N LEU A 27 -22.15 0.69 6.03
CA LEU A 27 -22.79 1.21 4.81
C LEU A 27 -22.37 2.64 4.43
N THR A 28 -21.71 3.38 5.32
CA THR A 28 -21.38 4.80 5.09
C THR A 28 -20.01 5.05 4.47
N VAL A 29 -19.14 4.05 4.34
CA VAL A 29 -17.83 4.22 3.68
C VAL A 29 -17.90 3.92 2.18
N ALA A 30 -18.67 2.90 1.77
CA ALA A 30 -18.85 2.58 0.35
C ALA A 30 -19.62 3.66 -0.44
N ALA A 31 -20.52 4.40 0.20
CA ALA A 31 -21.40 5.35 -0.47
C ALA A 31 -20.80 6.74 -0.77
N LEU A 32 -19.59 7.05 -0.26
CA LEU A 32 -18.94 8.36 -0.48
C LEU A 32 -17.76 8.32 -1.48
N LEU A 33 -17.43 7.15 -2.05
CA LEU A 33 -16.35 6.99 -3.03
C LEU A 33 -16.81 7.09 -4.50
N VAL A 34 -18.02 7.59 -4.76
CA VAL A 34 -18.59 7.69 -6.12
C VAL A 34 -18.29 9.03 -6.82
N VAL A 35 -17.59 9.99 -6.20
CA VAL A 35 -17.36 11.32 -6.83
C VAL A 35 -15.90 11.73 -6.80
N ALA A 36 -15.07 11.09 -7.64
CA ALA A 36 -13.88 11.71 -8.26
C ALA A 36 -13.19 10.87 -9.38
N SER A 37 -13.86 9.89 -10.01
CA SER A 37 -13.23 9.06 -11.07
C SER A 37 -14.04 8.98 -12.37
N LEU A 38 -14.90 9.96 -12.63
CA LEU A 38 -15.54 10.13 -13.94
C LEU A 38 -15.04 11.43 -14.55
N MET A 39 -13.94 11.36 -15.30
CA MET A 39 -13.64 12.15 -16.51
C MET A 39 -12.25 11.78 -17.05
N VAL A 40 -12.19 10.75 -17.91
CA VAL A 40 -11.24 10.75 -19.03
C VAL A 40 -12.08 10.79 -20.31
N GLY A 41 -12.51 12.00 -20.65
CA GLY A 41 -13.16 12.30 -21.91
C GLY A 41 -12.12 12.47 -23.02
N TYR A 42 -12.31 11.70 -24.10
CA TYR A 42 -11.83 11.87 -25.47
C TYR A 42 -11.05 13.17 -25.76
N LEU A 43 -9.75 13.08 -26.06
CA LEU A 43 -9.00 14.17 -26.69
C LEU A 43 -8.62 13.80 -28.12
N VAL A 44 -9.31 14.48 -29.05
CA VAL A 44 -8.97 14.60 -30.46
C VAL A 44 -7.71 15.46 -30.60
N LEU A 45 -6.80 14.99 -31.46
CA LEU A 45 -5.62 15.69 -31.95
C LEU A 45 -5.99 17.06 -32.56
N ASP A 46 -5.58 18.16 -31.92
CA ASP A 46 -4.83 19.25 -32.55
C ASP A 46 -4.57 20.38 -31.55
N ARG A 47 -3.29 20.61 -31.21
CA ARG A 47 -2.75 21.95 -30.95
C ARG A 47 -1.24 21.91 -30.86
N THR A 48 -0.63 22.55 -31.84
CA THR A 48 0.78 22.96 -31.86
C THR A 48 0.94 24.17 -30.95
N ASP A 49 1.60 24.00 -29.80
CA ASP A 49 2.15 25.13 -29.05
C ASP A 49 3.67 25.01 -28.98
N ASN A 50 4.32 25.87 -29.75
CA ASN A 50 5.74 26.14 -29.70
C ASN A 50 6.07 26.82 -28.37
N THR A 51 6.91 26.18 -27.56
CA THR A 51 7.72 26.88 -26.56
C THR A 51 9.16 26.39 -26.66
N GLN A 52 10.01 27.25 -27.23
CA GLN A 52 11.46 27.11 -27.19
C GLN A 52 11.99 27.17 -25.75
N PRO A 53 13.10 26.46 -25.45
CA PRO A 53 13.68 26.44 -24.12
C PRO A 53 14.53 27.70 -23.88
N THR A 54 14.26 28.42 -22.78
CA THR A 54 15.18 29.44 -22.29
C THR A 54 16.15 28.81 -21.30
N ALA A 55 17.41 28.69 -21.72
CA ALA A 55 18.53 28.40 -20.85
C ALA A 55 18.87 29.63 -19.99
N ALA A 56 19.06 29.43 -18.70
CA ALA A 56 19.90 30.29 -17.88
C ALA A 56 20.51 29.45 -16.76
N GLU A 57 21.82 29.21 -16.89
CA GLU A 57 22.69 28.60 -15.88
C GLU A 57 22.71 29.45 -14.61
N GLY A 58 22.62 28.77 -13.46
CA GLY A 58 22.81 29.34 -12.13
C GLY A 58 23.40 28.27 -11.22
N ASP A 59 24.74 28.21 -11.24
CA ASP A 59 25.61 27.33 -10.47
C ASP A 59 25.17 27.22 -8.99
N SER A 60 24.53 26.12 -8.63
CA SER A 60 24.22 25.75 -7.25
C SER A 60 24.86 24.40 -6.95
N LYS A 61 26.06 24.50 -6.39
CA LYS A 61 26.87 23.41 -5.86
C LYS A 61 26.01 22.45 -5.03
N LYS A 62 25.99 21.19 -5.49
CA LYS A 62 25.83 19.94 -4.72
C LYS A 62 25.52 20.13 -3.23
N ALA A 63 24.24 20.08 -2.89
CA ALA A 63 23.79 19.48 -1.64
C ALA A 63 23.28 18.08 -1.98
N ALA A 64 24.21 17.17 -2.28
CA ALA A 64 23.91 15.76 -2.17
C ALA A 64 23.68 15.52 -0.68
N ALA A 65 22.43 15.26 -0.29
CA ALA A 65 22.11 14.78 1.04
C ALA A 65 22.95 13.53 1.27
N THR A 66 24.02 13.65 2.05
CA THR A 66 24.77 12.53 2.58
C THR A 66 23.80 11.75 3.45
N ALA A 67 23.26 10.65 2.92
CA ALA A 67 22.72 9.59 3.75
C ALA A 67 23.83 9.23 4.74
N THR A 68 23.63 9.58 6.01
CA THR A 68 24.50 9.12 7.09
C THR A 68 24.50 7.60 7.02
N LYS A 69 25.65 7.02 6.65
CA LYS A 69 25.83 5.57 6.65
C LYS A 69 25.38 5.05 8.01
N GLU A 70 24.51 4.06 8.00
CA GLU A 70 24.08 3.41 9.22
C GLU A 70 25.32 2.92 9.99
N PRO A 71 25.43 3.20 11.30
CA PRO A 71 26.52 2.67 12.10
C PRO A 71 26.54 1.14 12.01
N GLU A 72 27.75 0.57 11.93
CA GLU A 72 27.95 -0.86 11.86
C GLU A 72 27.26 -1.55 13.06
N TRP A 73 26.43 -2.55 12.78
CA TRP A 73 25.71 -3.27 13.82
C TRP A 73 26.68 -4.11 14.65
N ASP A 74 26.57 -4.02 15.98
CA ASP A 74 27.45 -4.68 16.94
C ASP A 74 27.09 -6.16 17.19
N GLY A 75 26.16 -6.71 16.42
CA GLY A 75 25.69 -8.09 16.55
C GLY A 75 24.70 -8.31 17.70
N LYS A 76 24.21 -7.25 18.35
CA LYS A 76 23.31 -7.36 19.51
C LYS A 76 21.96 -6.70 19.26
N THR A 77 20.91 -7.27 19.85
CA THR A 77 19.59 -6.64 19.91
C THR A 77 19.61 -5.48 20.91
N HIS A 78 19.24 -4.28 20.44
CA HIS A 78 19.06 -3.10 21.29
C HIS A 78 17.57 -2.81 21.42
N VAL A 79 16.99 -3.10 22.58
CA VAL A 79 15.59 -2.77 22.87
C VAL A 79 15.43 -1.26 22.96
N LEU A 80 14.42 -0.71 22.29
CA LEU A 80 14.18 0.73 22.17
C LEU A 80 12.93 1.15 22.97
N GLY A 81 12.92 2.40 23.42
CA GLY A 81 11.76 3.02 24.05
C GLY A 81 11.20 2.21 25.23
N ASP A 82 9.88 1.95 25.21
CA ASP A 82 9.17 1.16 26.21
C ASP A 82 9.31 -0.37 26.02
N GLY A 83 10.12 -0.78 25.04
CA GLY A 83 10.32 -2.16 24.63
C GLY A 83 9.37 -2.67 23.56
N SER A 84 8.59 -1.80 22.92
CA SER A 84 7.73 -2.13 21.77
C SER A 84 8.53 -2.49 20.52
N THR A 85 9.71 -1.89 20.35
CA THR A 85 10.58 -2.08 19.18
C THR A 85 12.03 -2.34 19.62
N SER A 86 12.85 -2.81 18.71
CA SER A 86 14.26 -3.06 18.95
C SER A 86 15.07 -2.91 17.66
N TYR A 87 16.32 -2.50 17.76
CA TYR A 87 17.24 -2.56 16.63
C TYR A 87 17.98 -3.90 16.65
N THR A 88 17.77 -4.73 15.62
CA THR A 88 18.43 -6.05 15.46
C THR A 88 19.43 -6.09 14.30
N GLY A 89 19.81 -4.92 13.78
CA GLY A 89 20.66 -4.79 12.59
C GLY A 89 19.86 -4.41 11.35
N PRO A 90 20.53 -4.23 10.19
CA PRO A 90 19.86 -4.00 8.92
C PRO A 90 19.04 -5.24 8.52
N GLN A 91 17.96 -5.03 7.79
CA GLN A 91 17.17 -6.12 7.23
C GLN A 91 18.05 -6.96 6.29
N THR A 92 17.79 -8.26 6.25
CA THR A 92 18.52 -9.20 5.39
C THR A 92 17.64 -9.68 4.25
N GLY A 93 18.26 -10.10 3.16
CA GLY A 93 17.55 -10.67 2.01
C GLY A 93 17.20 -9.65 0.91
N GLU A 94 17.20 -8.36 1.23
CA GLU A 94 16.87 -7.27 0.30
C GLU A 94 17.70 -7.30 -1.00
N LEU A 95 17.06 -6.88 -2.08
CA LEU A 95 17.68 -6.67 -3.39
C LEU A 95 18.83 -5.66 -3.26
N LYS A 96 20.03 -6.14 -3.54
CA LYS A 96 21.20 -5.26 -3.60
C LYS A 96 21.10 -4.32 -4.81
N PRO A 97 21.12 -3.00 -4.61
CA PRO A 97 21.05 -2.06 -5.73
C PRO A 97 22.36 -2.08 -6.53
N VAL A 98 22.24 -2.26 -7.84
CA VAL A 98 23.39 -2.27 -8.77
C VAL A 98 23.09 -1.30 -9.92
N PRO A 99 24.02 -0.39 -10.26
CA PRO A 99 23.86 0.50 -11.41
C PRO A 99 23.84 -0.31 -12.71
N LEU A 100 22.97 0.08 -13.64
CA LEU A 100 22.98 -0.49 -14.99
C LEU A 100 24.29 -0.18 -15.70
N LYS A 101 24.79 -1.15 -16.46
CA LYS A 101 25.89 -0.94 -17.41
C LYS A 101 25.36 -0.29 -18.69
N PRO A 102 26.21 0.41 -19.47
CA PRO A 102 25.79 0.97 -20.75
C PRO A 102 25.16 -0.11 -21.65
N GLY A 103 23.97 0.17 -22.18
CA GLY A 103 23.18 -0.74 -23.01
C GLY A 103 22.50 -1.91 -22.29
N GLU A 104 22.60 -2.00 -20.95
CA GLU A 104 21.95 -3.06 -20.19
C GLU A 104 20.44 -2.84 -20.10
N LYS A 105 19.65 -3.83 -20.53
CA LYS A 105 18.20 -3.82 -20.36
C LYS A 105 17.84 -3.84 -18.86
N PRO A 106 17.03 -2.91 -18.34
CA PRO A 106 16.59 -2.94 -16.96
C PRO A 106 15.81 -4.22 -16.61
N PRO A 107 15.93 -4.72 -15.35
CA PRO A 107 14.98 -5.69 -14.83
C PRO A 107 13.55 -5.16 -14.93
N GLN A 108 12.57 -6.05 -15.08
CA GLN A 108 11.19 -5.67 -14.86
C GLN A 108 10.91 -5.71 -13.36
N PHE A 109 10.70 -4.54 -12.77
CA PHE A 109 10.26 -4.46 -11.38
C PHE A 109 8.75 -4.60 -11.27
N VAL A 110 8.30 -5.32 -10.25
CA VAL A 110 6.89 -5.38 -9.86
C VAL A 110 6.82 -5.15 -8.36
N VAL A 111 6.01 -4.20 -7.92
CA VAL A 111 5.87 -3.87 -6.49
C VAL A 111 4.44 -4.14 -6.08
N PHE A 112 4.28 -5.06 -5.13
CA PHE A 112 3.00 -5.33 -4.47
C PHE A 112 2.96 -4.56 -3.16
N SER A 113 1.83 -3.91 -2.89
CA SER A 113 1.63 -3.15 -1.67
C SER A 113 0.25 -3.37 -1.07
N TRP A 114 0.19 -3.32 0.26
CA TRP A 114 -1.00 -3.66 1.03
C TRP A 114 -1.35 -2.54 2.01
N ASP A 115 -2.52 -1.93 1.83
CA ASP A 115 -3.00 -0.86 2.69
C ASP A 115 -3.69 -1.44 3.94
N GLY A 116 -3.36 -0.92 5.12
CA GLY A 116 -3.93 -1.33 6.40
C GLY A 116 -2.98 -2.20 7.24
N ALA A 117 -2.52 -3.33 6.68
CA ALA A 117 -1.68 -4.34 7.36
C ALA A 117 -2.21 -4.80 8.72
N LEU A 118 -3.52 -4.98 8.85
CA LEU A 118 -4.14 -5.69 9.96
C LEU A 118 -4.06 -7.20 9.68
N MET A 119 -3.69 -8.00 10.68
CA MET A 119 -3.96 -9.43 10.66
C MET A 119 -5.37 -9.67 11.24
N GLY A 120 -6.37 -9.61 10.36
CA GLY A 120 -7.77 -9.86 10.68
C GLY A 120 -8.16 -11.34 10.61
N ASP A 121 -9.46 -11.60 10.66
CA ASP A 121 -10.01 -12.97 10.55
C ASP A 121 -9.91 -13.52 9.12
N ASP A 122 -9.66 -12.66 8.13
CA ASP A 122 -9.43 -12.99 6.72
C ASP A 122 -8.12 -13.75 6.48
N GLY A 123 -7.14 -13.63 7.38
CA GLY A 123 -5.85 -14.32 7.29
C GLY A 123 -4.91 -13.82 6.18
N LEU A 124 -5.25 -12.72 5.51
CA LEU A 124 -4.57 -12.31 4.28
C LEU A 124 -3.15 -11.77 4.53
N PHE A 125 -2.86 -11.17 5.70
CA PHE A 125 -1.49 -10.71 6.00
C PHE A 125 -0.51 -11.87 6.08
N GLU A 126 -0.88 -12.97 6.77
CA GLU A 126 -0.09 -14.20 6.77
C GLU A 126 0.03 -14.78 5.36
N HIS A 127 -1.09 -14.94 4.64
CA HIS A 127 -1.11 -15.47 3.27
C HIS A 127 -0.14 -14.74 2.33
N TYR A 128 -0.17 -13.40 2.32
CA TYR A 128 0.69 -12.65 1.40
C TYR A 128 2.17 -12.63 1.78
N ARG A 129 2.48 -12.88 3.05
CA ARG A 129 3.86 -13.14 3.46
C ARG A 129 4.35 -14.51 3.03
N GLU A 130 3.54 -15.55 3.20
CA GLU A 130 3.89 -16.88 2.69
C GLU A 130 4.07 -16.87 1.17
N MET A 131 3.24 -16.11 0.45
CA MET A 131 3.40 -15.86 -0.99
C MET A 131 4.70 -15.10 -1.31
N ALA A 132 5.05 -14.09 -0.51
CA ALA A 132 6.30 -13.35 -0.65
C ALA A 132 7.52 -14.27 -0.50
N GLU A 133 7.54 -15.13 0.51
CA GLU A 133 8.62 -16.11 0.73
C GLU A 133 8.68 -17.13 -0.42
N LYS A 134 7.54 -17.74 -0.77
CA LYS A 134 7.45 -18.79 -1.79
C LYS A 134 7.92 -18.32 -3.16
N TYR A 135 7.61 -17.09 -3.54
CA TYR A 135 7.89 -16.56 -4.88
C TYR A 135 9.04 -15.53 -4.91
N ASN A 136 9.76 -15.36 -3.80
CA ASN A 136 10.82 -14.35 -3.65
C ASN A 136 10.33 -12.96 -4.11
N ALA A 137 9.21 -12.53 -3.53
CA ALA A 137 8.47 -11.34 -3.89
C ALA A 137 8.31 -10.44 -2.67
N HIS A 138 9.35 -9.69 -2.31
CA HIS A 138 9.25 -8.76 -1.19
C HIS A 138 8.16 -7.72 -1.46
N MET A 139 7.31 -7.50 -0.47
CA MET A 139 6.14 -6.63 -0.56
C MET A 139 6.27 -5.44 0.41
N THR A 140 5.47 -4.40 0.19
CA THR A 140 5.34 -3.29 1.13
C THR A 140 4.00 -3.35 1.86
N PHE A 141 4.03 -3.50 3.18
CA PHE A 141 2.83 -3.49 4.03
C PHE A 141 2.67 -2.10 4.66
N PHE A 142 1.70 -1.32 4.20
CA PHE A 142 1.41 0.01 4.74
C PHE A 142 0.53 -0.12 6.00
N LEU A 143 1.17 -0.12 7.16
CA LEU A 143 0.50 -0.27 8.45
C LEU A 143 -0.35 0.97 8.77
N THR A 144 -1.60 0.74 9.17
CA THR A 144 -2.41 1.74 9.85
C THR A 144 -2.08 1.74 11.35
N GLY A 145 -1.61 2.86 11.89
CA GLY A 145 -1.08 2.95 13.26
C GLY A 145 -2.09 2.61 14.35
N ILE A 146 -3.37 2.95 14.17
CA ILE A 146 -4.40 2.62 15.15
C ILE A 146 -4.66 1.11 15.26
N TYR A 147 -4.17 0.29 14.33
CA TYR A 147 -4.22 -1.17 14.44
C TYR A 147 -3.28 -1.74 15.50
N LEU A 148 -2.41 -0.92 16.10
CA LEU A 148 -1.65 -1.25 17.31
C LEU A 148 -2.15 -0.52 18.57
N LEU A 149 -3.31 0.15 18.48
CA LEU A 149 -3.92 0.91 19.59
C LEU A 149 -5.20 0.20 20.07
N PRO A 150 -5.26 -0.27 21.33
CA PRO A 150 -6.49 -0.84 21.88
C PRO A 150 -7.65 0.15 21.81
N LYS A 151 -8.84 -0.35 21.46
CA LYS A 151 -10.05 0.49 21.38
C LYS A 151 -10.35 1.22 22.69
N SER A 152 -10.03 0.63 23.84
CA SER A 152 -10.16 1.24 25.17
C SER A 152 -9.25 2.47 25.37
N LYS A 153 -8.23 2.61 24.52
CA LYS A 153 -7.27 3.72 24.46
C LYS A 153 -7.45 4.62 23.25
N LYS A 154 -8.57 4.52 22.52
CA LYS A 154 -8.85 5.34 21.33
C LYS A 154 -8.66 6.84 21.56
N ASP A 155 -8.93 7.31 22.77
CA ASP A 155 -8.79 8.73 23.14
C ASP A 155 -7.32 9.17 23.25
N LEU A 156 -6.33 8.31 22.98
CA LEU A 156 -4.94 8.74 22.72
C LEU A 156 -4.81 9.36 21.32
N TYR A 157 -5.64 8.95 20.36
CA TYR A 157 -5.64 9.50 19.02
C TYR A 157 -6.37 10.84 18.96
N SER A 158 -5.69 11.86 18.46
CA SER A 158 -6.19 13.21 18.22
C SER A 158 -6.11 13.51 16.71
N PRO A 159 -7.05 12.99 15.91
CA PRO A 159 -7.04 13.18 14.47
C PRO A 159 -7.14 14.65 14.06
N PRO A 160 -6.40 15.11 13.04
CA PRO A 160 -6.57 16.46 12.52
C PRO A 160 -8.01 16.75 12.10
N GLN A 161 -8.55 17.90 12.50
CA GLN A 161 -9.90 18.40 12.15
C GLN A 161 -11.09 17.52 12.60
N HIS A 162 -10.86 16.49 13.42
CA HIS A 162 -11.90 15.60 13.94
C HIS A 162 -11.84 15.48 15.48
N PRO A 163 -12.93 15.05 16.15
CA PRO A 163 -12.92 14.84 17.60
C PRO A 163 -11.89 13.79 18.03
N LYS A 164 -11.35 13.94 19.25
CA LYS A 164 -10.46 12.95 19.86
C LYS A 164 -11.06 11.54 19.84
N GLY A 165 -10.25 10.55 19.49
CA GLY A 165 -10.60 9.13 19.39
C GLY A 165 -11.60 8.78 18.30
N SER A 166 -11.79 9.65 17.31
CA SER A 166 -12.54 9.30 16.09
C SER A 166 -11.63 8.69 15.04
N SER A 167 -12.22 7.85 14.19
CA SER A 167 -11.58 7.17 13.07
C SER A 167 -12.66 6.85 12.04
N ALA A 168 -12.31 6.88 10.75
CA ALA A 168 -13.18 6.45 9.66
C ALA A 168 -13.17 4.91 9.47
N ILE A 169 -12.19 4.23 10.05
CA ILE A 169 -12.08 2.77 10.09
C ILE A 169 -12.19 2.26 11.54
N SER A 170 -12.53 0.98 11.68
CA SER A 170 -12.69 0.35 12.99
C SER A 170 -11.34 0.20 13.72
N PHE A 171 -11.36 0.40 15.04
CA PHE A 171 -10.25 -0.04 15.89
C PHE A 171 -10.17 -1.57 15.93
N PRO A 172 -8.97 -2.15 16.06
CA PRO A 172 -8.77 -3.59 16.11
C PRO A 172 -9.36 -4.19 17.40
N THR A 173 -9.58 -5.50 17.39
CA THR A 173 -9.75 -6.27 18.63
C THR A 173 -8.39 -6.45 19.33
N ASP A 174 -8.41 -6.71 20.64
CA ASP A 174 -7.17 -6.98 21.38
C ASP A 174 -6.41 -8.20 20.82
N GLU A 175 -7.14 -9.20 20.30
CA GLU A 175 -6.59 -10.37 19.62
C GLU A 175 -5.93 -9.98 18.30
N HIS A 176 -6.60 -9.20 17.45
CA HIS A 176 -6.03 -8.75 16.18
C HIS A 176 -4.80 -7.86 16.36
N ILE A 177 -4.67 -7.11 17.46
CA ILE A 177 -3.42 -6.41 17.77
C ILE A 177 -2.27 -7.41 17.96
N ARG A 178 -2.51 -8.53 18.67
CA ARG A 178 -1.49 -9.55 18.94
C ARG A 178 -1.03 -10.23 17.65
N THR A 179 -1.98 -10.68 16.85
CA THR A 179 -1.67 -11.34 15.56
C THR A 179 -0.99 -10.36 14.61
N THR A 180 -1.40 -9.09 14.57
CA THR A 180 -0.74 -8.07 13.73
C THR A 180 0.70 -7.83 14.16
N LEU A 181 0.99 -7.76 15.45
CA LEU A 181 2.37 -7.62 15.95
C LEU A 181 3.27 -8.79 15.55
N GLU A 182 2.75 -10.02 15.63
CA GLU A 182 3.45 -11.21 15.16
C GLU A 182 3.73 -11.11 13.65
N GLN A 183 2.70 -10.78 12.87
CA GLN A 183 2.83 -10.70 11.41
C GLN A 183 3.77 -9.58 10.96
N LEU A 184 3.81 -8.43 11.64
CA LEU A 184 4.77 -7.36 11.36
C LEU A 184 6.22 -7.80 11.65
N GLY A 185 6.43 -8.49 12.77
CA GLY A 185 7.76 -8.93 13.18
C GLY A 185 8.36 -9.94 12.22
N GLU A 186 7.56 -10.91 11.79
CA GLU A 186 8.00 -11.93 10.84
C GLU A 186 8.06 -11.36 9.39
N ALA A 187 7.18 -10.44 8.98
CA ALA A 187 7.23 -9.76 7.67
C ALA A 187 8.60 -9.11 7.45
N TRP A 188 9.07 -8.40 8.46
CA TRP A 188 10.35 -7.72 8.42
C TRP A 188 11.52 -8.71 8.38
N LYS A 189 11.47 -9.82 9.11
CA LYS A 189 12.55 -10.83 9.07
C LYS A 189 12.66 -11.49 7.68
N GLU A 190 11.55 -11.58 6.97
CA GLU A 190 11.44 -12.15 5.63
C GLU A 190 11.83 -11.19 4.50
N GLY A 191 12.27 -9.97 4.82
CA GLY A 191 12.71 -9.00 3.81
C GLY A 191 11.60 -8.11 3.26
N ASN A 192 10.38 -8.17 3.81
CA ASN A 192 9.30 -7.27 3.42
C ASN A 192 9.43 -5.90 4.09
N GLU A 193 8.96 -4.87 3.41
CA GLU A 193 8.98 -3.50 3.90
C GLU A 193 7.73 -3.20 4.74
N ILE A 194 7.91 -2.48 5.85
CA ILE A 194 6.80 -1.84 6.58
C ILE A 194 6.76 -0.35 6.26
N GLY A 195 5.67 0.10 5.64
CA GLY A 195 5.37 1.52 5.41
C GLY A 195 4.22 2.01 6.29
N THR A 196 3.78 3.24 6.09
CA THR A 196 2.60 3.78 6.78
C THR A 196 1.39 3.99 5.87
N HIS A 197 0.21 3.62 6.38
CA HIS A 197 -1.09 4.06 5.90
C HIS A 197 -1.76 5.04 6.88
N PHE A 198 -0.95 5.71 7.71
CA PHE A 198 -1.35 6.70 8.70
C PHE A 198 -2.32 6.12 9.74
N ASN A 199 -3.28 6.89 10.27
CA ASN A 199 -4.09 6.44 11.41
C ASN A 199 -5.57 6.32 11.05
N GLY A 200 -6.30 7.43 11.00
CA GLY A 200 -7.76 7.42 11.06
C GLY A 200 -8.49 7.23 9.73
N HIS A 201 -7.76 7.13 8.61
CA HIS A 201 -8.30 6.90 7.26
C HIS A 201 -9.40 7.89 6.81
N PHE A 202 -9.27 9.18 7.15
CA PHE A 202 -10.27 10.18 6.78
C PHE A 202 -10.14 10.62 5.31
N CYS A 203 -11.23 10.51 4.57
CA CYS A 203 -11.30 10.88 3.15
C CYS A 203 -12.34 11.99 2.90
N GLY A 204 -12.15 12.75 1.82
CA GLY A 204 -13.07 13.80 1.40
C GLY A 204 -13.01 15.04 2.32
N ALA A 205 -14.17 15.60 2.65
CA ALA A 205 -14.26 16.79 3.48
C ALA A 205 -13.58 16.57 4.84
N LYS A 206 -12.60 17.42 5.18
CA LYS A 206 -11.73 17.29 6.38
C LYS A 206 -10.83 16.03 6.39
N GLY A 207 -10.72 15.33 5.27
CA GLY A 207 -9.72 14.29 5.04
C GLY A 207 -8.36 14.87 4.69
N GLY A 208 -7.42 14.01 4.30
CA GLY A 208 -6.02 14.38 4.01
C GLY A 208 -5.86 15.54 3.02
N GLY A 209 -6.81 15.71 2.09
CA GLY A 209 -6.85 16.84 1.16
C GLY A 209 -6.99 18.23 1.80
N TYR A 210 -7.53 18.30 3.03
CA TYR A 210 -7.76 19.55 3.78
C TYR A 210 -6.69 19.83 4.83
N TRP A 211 -5.81 18.87 5.09
CA TRP A 211 -4.81 19.00 6.14
C TRP A 211 -3.64 19.89 5.70
N SER A 212 -3.26 20.78 6.60
CA SER A 212 -2.04 21.57 6.54
C SER A 212 -0.79 20.69 6.71
N VAL A 213 0.39 21.27 6.45
CA VAL A 213 1.66 20.56 6.64
C VAL A 213 1.84 20.13 8.11
N ASP A 214 1.45 20.98 9.07
CA ASP A 214 1.60 20.67 10.49
C ASP A 214 0.59 19.62 10.97
N GLU A 215 -0.61 19.57 10.36
CA GLU A 215 -1.57 18.50 10.61
C GLU A 215 -1.08 17.15 10.06
N TRP A 216 -0.47 17.13 8.87
CA TRP A 216 0.19 15.93 8.35
C TRP A 216 1.35 15.47 9.24
N LYS A 217 2.16 16.40 9.77
CA LYS A 217 3.20 16.07 10.77
C LYS A 217 2.58 15.47 12.02
N SER A 218 1.51 16.06 12.54
CA SER A 218 0.78 15.53 13.70
C SER A 218 0.22 14.14 13.45
N GLU A 219 -0.24 13.82 12.24
CA GLU A 219 -0.69 12.47 11.88
C GLU A 219 0.48 11.47 11.88
N ILE A 220 1.61 11.84 11.27
CA ILE A 220 2.83 11.02 11.23
C ILE A 220 3.40 10.79 12.63
N ASP A 221 3.46 11.83 13.46
CA ASP A 221 3.99 11.75 14.82
C ASP A 221 3.15 10.80 15.68
N GLN A 222 1.81 10.88 15.57
CA GLN A 222 0.91 9.97 16.29
C GLN A 222 1.02 8.53 15.80
N PHE A 223 1.21 8.33 14.49
CA PHE A 223 1.49 7.00 13.95
C PHE A 223 2.75 6.39 14.60
N TYR A 224 3.86 7.14 14.63
CA TYR A 224 5.07 6.69 15.31
C TYR A 224 4.83 6.46 16.81
N GLU A 225 4.08 7.33 17.49
CA GLU A 225 3.77 7.16 18.91
C GLU A 225 3.01 5.85 19.21
N PHE A 226 2.03 5.48 18.39
CA PHE A 226 1.28 4.24 18.60
C PHE A 226 2.15 3.01 18.41
N VAL A 227 3.00 3.00 17.38
CA VAL A 227 3.83 1.82 17.08
C VAL A 227 5.03 1.72 18.01
N GLU A 228 5.65 2.83 18.40
CA GLU A 228 6.78 2.83 19.34
C GLU A 228 6.35 2.58 20.80
N ASN A 229 5.05 2.60 21.11
CA ASN A 229 4.53 2.44 22.48
C ASN A 229 3.38 1.41 22.59
N TRP A 230 3.28 0.46 21.66
CA TRP A 230 2.21 -0.54 21.68
C TRP A 230 2.23 -1.36 22.99
N LYS A 231 3.40 -1.64 23.61
CA LYS A 231 3.48 -2.33 24.90
C LYS A 231 2.88 -1.51 26.04
N THR A 232 3.13 -0.21 26.08
CA THR A 232 2.51 0.69 27.05
C THR A 232 0.99 0.78 26.82
N ASN A 233 0.56 0.85 25.56
CA ASN A 233 -0.85 1.01 25.21
C ASN A 233 -1.68 -0.26 25.50
N THR A 234 -1.13 -1.44 25.19
CA THR A 234 -1.76 -2.75 25.34
C THR A 234 -1.57 -3.36 26.74
N GLY A 235 -0.46 -3.03 27.41
CA GLY A 235 -0.05 -3.70 28.65
C GLY A 235 0.57 -5.09 28.43
N TYR A 236 0.75 -5.54 27.18
CA TYR A 236 1.32 -6.85 26.87
C TYR A 236 2.78 -6.94 27.33
N LYS A 237 3.13 -8.08 27.94
CA LYS A 237 4.48 -8.37 28.47
C LYS A 237 5.08 -9.66 27.90
N ASP A 238 4.24 -10.44 27.23
CA ASP A 238 4.51 -11.76 26.70
C ASP A 238 4.93 -11.73 25.22
N ILE A 239 4.72 -10.61 24.52
CA ILE A 239 5.12 -10.44 23.12
C ILE A 239 6.52 -9.78 23.07
N PRO A 240 7.48 -10.34 22.31
CA PRO A 240 8.79 -9.72 22.13
C PRO A 240 8.66 -8.34 21.45
N PRO A 241 9.64 -7.43 21.61
CA PRO A 241 9.69 -6.22 20.80
C PRO A 241 9.71 -6.56 19.30
N LEU A 242 9.14 -5.71 18.46
CA LEU A 242 9.35 -5.79 17.02
C LEU A 242 10.86 -5.74 16.71
N PRO A 243 11.38 -6.53 15.76
CA PRO A 243 12.81 -6.71 15.55
C PRO A 243 13.49 -5.53 14.81
N PHE A 244 12.79 -4.42 14.61
CA PHE A 244 13.29 -3.28 13.86
C PHE A 244 12.99 -1.94 14.54
N ASP A 245 13.87 -0.96 14.29
CA ASP A 245 13.65 0.43 14.67
C ASP A 245 12.64 1.05 13.70
N PHE A 246 11.43 1.25 14.20
CA PHE A 246 10.30 1.65 13.36
C PHE A 246 10.48 3.02 12.68
N LYS A 247 11.18 3.96 13.33
CA LYS A 247 11.49 5.27 12.74
C LYS A 247 12.51 5.18 11.60
N LYS A 248 13.38 4.17 11.63
CA LYS A 248 14.29 3.89 10.51
C LYS A 248 13.61 3.10 9.40
N GLU A 249 12.77 2.14 9.78
CA GLU A 249 12.13 1.21 8.85
C GLU A 249 11.11 1.92 7.95
N VAL A 250 10.23 2.74 8.54
CA VAL A 250 9.19 3.44 7.78
C VAL A 250 9.80 4.63 7.05
N THR A 251 10.12 4.40 5.78
CA THR A 251 10.70 5.40 4.87
C THR A 251 9.73 5.93 3.82
N GLY A 252 8.46 5.56 3.90
CA GLY A 252 7.43 6.04 3.00
C GLY A 252 6.04 5.56 3.42
N GLY A 253 5.04 5.97 2.65
CA GLY A 253 3.65 5.67 2.94
C GLY A 253 2.72 5.94 1.76
N ARG A 254 1.46 5.56 1.96
CA ARG A 254 0.34 5.88 1.07
C ARG A 254 -0.75 6.56 1.88
N ALA A 255 -1.14 7.76 1.50
CA ALA A 255 -2.23 8.49 2.13
C ALA A 255 -3.56 7.78 1.86
N PRO A 256 -4.44 7.66 2.86
CA PRO A 256 -5.80 7.21 2.69
C PRO A 256 -6.49 7.96 1.54
N CYS A 257 -7.17 7.19 0.68
CA CYS A 257 -7.87 7.70 -0.51
C CYS A 257 -6.99 8.50 -1.50
N LEU A 258 -5.66 8.42 -1.41
CA LEU A 258 -4.70 9.13 -2.27
C LEU A 258 -4.84 10.66 -2.20
N GLU A 259 -5.30 11.19 -1.07
CA GLU A 259 -5.57 12.62 -0.89
C GLU A 259 -4.43 13.35 -0.16
N GLY A 260 -4.27 14.65 -0.44
CA GLY A 260 -3.42 15.54 0.37
C GLY A 260 -1.91 15.52 0.07
N GLN A 261 -1.49 14.80 -0.99
CA GLN A 261 -0.08 14.62 -1.36
C GLN A 261 0.74 15.92 -1.31
N ALA A 262 0.22 17.05 -1.81
CA ALA A 262 0.97 18.30 -1.90
C ALA A 262 1.49 18.82 -0.55
N ASN A 263 0.71 18.69 0.53
CA ASN A 263 1.14 19.07 1.87
C ASN A 263 1.85 17.91 2.58
N LEU A 264 1.40 16.67 2.36
CA LEU A 264 2.08 15.48 2.87
C LEU A 264 3.56 15.43 2.46
N LEU A 265 3.89 15.66 1.18
CA LEU A 265 5.28 15.66 0.71
C LEU A 265 6.15 16.74 1.38
N LYS A 266 5.55 17.85 1.83
CA LYS A 266 6.28 18.88 2.59
C LYS A 266 6.52 18.44 4.03
N ALA A 267 5.56 17.73 4.63
CA ALA A 267 5.69 17.14 5.96
C ALA A 267 6.73 15.99 5.95
N ALA A 268 6.60 15.04 5.03
CA ALA A 268 7.44 13.84 4.92
C ALA A 268 8.95 14.15 4.84
N LYS A 269 9.34 15.30 4.26
CA LYS A 269 10.74 15.76 4.24
C LYS A 269 11.39 15.82 5.61
N SER A 270 10.67 16.25 6.66
CA SER A 270 11.26 16.34 8.00
C SER A 270 11.48 14.98 8.66
N TYR A 271 10.95 13.91 8.08
CA TYR A 271 11.07 12.53 8.58
C TYR A 271 12.11 11.72 7.80
N GLY A 272 12.81 12.31 6.83
CA GLY A 272 13.81 11.61 6.03
C GLY A 272 13.23 10.54 5.10
N TRP A 273 11.93 10.61 4.79
CA TRP A 273 11.28 9.67 3.89
C TRP A 273 11.89 9.69 2.50
N ARG A 274 11.90 8.51 1.87
CA ARG A 274 12.47 8.24 0.56
C ARG A 274 11.44 8.33 -0.54
N TYR A 275 10.20 7.98 -0.25
CA TYR A 275 9.14 7.93 -1.24
C TYR A 275 7.75 8.26 -0.66
N ASP A 276 6.82 8.49 -1.59
CA ASP A 276 5.40 8.59 -1.36
C ASP A 276 4.65 7.81 -2.46
N ALA A 277 3.64 7.05 -2.06
CA ALA A 277 2.82 6.22 -2.95
C ALA A 277 1.36 6.73 -3.08
N SER A 278 1.15 8.04 -2.85
CA SER A 278 -0.16 8.68 -2.67
C SER A 278 -0.63 9.51 -3.87
N SER A 279 0.08 9.45 -5.00
CA SER A 279 -0.28 10.24 -6.19
C SER A 279 -1.58 9.73 -6.80
N ALA A 280 -2.39 10.63 -7.36
CA ALA A 280 -3.72 10.38 -7.94
C ALA A 280 -3.76 9.45 -9.19
N GLY A 281 -2.68 8.73 -9.48
CA GLY A 281 -2.53 7.88 -10.65
C GLY A 281 -1.65 8.48 -11.75
N ASP A 282 -0.99 7.63 -12.53
CA ASP A 282 -0.23 8.01 -13.73
C ASP A 282 -0.15 6.83 -14.73
N PHE A 283 0.40 7.04 -15.91
CA PHE A 283 0.79 5.95 -16.81
C PHE A 283 1.95 5.14 -16.23
N GLN A 284 2.18 3.95 -16.80
CA GLN A 284 3.32 3.10 -16.45
C GLN A 284 4.65 3.65 -17.01
N ILE A 285 5.10 4.78 -16.46
CA ILE A 285 6.38 5.43 -16.77
C ILE A 285 7.34 5.30 -15.59
N TRP A 286 8.63 5.49 -15.85
CA TRP A 286 9.64 5.44 -14.81
C TRP A 286 9.43 6.55 -13.75
N PRO A 287 9.53 6.24 -12.43
CA PRO A 287 9.25 7.21 -11.36
C PRO A 287 10.15 8.45 -11.39
N THR A 288 9.62 9.60 -10.96
CA THR A 288 10.36 10.85 -10.74
C THR A 288 10.38 11.21 -9.25
N LYS A 289 11.28 12.13 -8.85
CA LYS A 289 11.20 12.72 -7.51
C LYS A 289 10.26 13.93 -7.52
N LYS A 290 9.29 13.96 -6.60
CA LYS A 290 8.50 15.15 -6.27
C LYS A 290 8.92 15.63 -4.89
N ASN A 291 9.28 16.91 -4.79
CA ASN A 291 9.77 17.47 -3.53
C ASN A 291 10.94 16.66 -2.92
N GLY A 292 11.81 16.04 -3.73
CA GLY A 292 12.94 15.25 -3.25
C GLY A 292 12.62 13.83 -2.80
N LEU A 293 11.34 13.42 -2.78
CA LEU A 293 10.91 12.05 -2.52
C LEU A 293 10.56 11.36 -3.83
N TRP A 294 10.86 10.06 -3.97
CA TRP A 294 10.36 9.26 -5.08
C TRP A 294 8.83 9.22 -5.08
N ASN A 295 8.22 9.49 -6.24
CA ASN A 295 6.77 9.47 -6.41
C ASN A 295 6.37 8.17 -7.10
N PHE A 296 5.63 7.31 -6.39
CA PHE A 296 5.15 6.02 -6.87
C PHE A 296 3.63 6.02 -7.01
N PRO A 297 3.08 6.54 -8.13
CA PRO A 297 1.64 6.59 -8.33
C PRO A 297 1.07 5.19 -8.54
N LEU A 298 -0.20 4.95 -8.21
CA LEU A 298 -0.91 3.83 -8.85
C LEU A 298 -0.91 4.04 -10.36
N GLN A 299 -0.95 2.95 -11.13
CA GLN A 299 -0.76 3.02 -12.57
C GLN A 299 -2.03 2.67 -13.32
N ALA A 300 -2.33 3.45 -14.35
CA ALA A 300 -3.40 3.18 -15.28
C ALA A 300 -3.11 1.88 -16.06
N LEU A 301 -3.91 0.83 -15.87
CA LEU A 301 -3.86 -0.46 -16.57
C LEU A 301 -4.96 -0.56 -17.64
N PRO A 302 -4.68 -1.20 -18.79
CA PRO A 302 -5.69 -1.43 -19.80
C PRO A 302 -6.74 -2.41 -19.27
N TYR A 303 -7.99 -1.97 -19.28
CA TYR A 303 -9.13 -2.76 -18.87
C TYR A 303 -10.00 -3.14 -20.07
N ASP A 304 -10.71 -4.27 -19.99
CA ASP A 304 -11.67 -4.72 -21.01
C ASP A 304 -11.08 -4.64 -22.44
N GLY A 305 -9.97 -5.36 -22.65
CA GLY A 305 -9.25 -5.36 -23.92
C GLY A 305 -8.64 -4.01 -24.32
N GLY A 306 -8.55 -3.05 -23.41
CA GLY A 306 -8.04 -1.69 -23.63
C GLY A 306 -9.12 -0.64 -23.91
N SER A 307 -10.40 -0.95 -23.67
CA SER A 307 -11.50 0.01 -23.87
C SER A 307 -11.44 1.21 -22.93
N TYR A 308 -10.86 1.04 -21.74
CA TYR A 308 -10.51 2.13 -20.82
C TYR A 308 -9.27 1.79 -19.98
N GLN A 309 -8.85 2.74 -19.13
CA GLN A 309 -7.77 2.52 -18.16
C GLN A 309 -8.27 2.70 -16.73
N GLY A 310 -8.02 1.70 -15.87
CA GLY A 310 -8.29 1.74 -14.43
C GLY A 310 -6.99 1.76 -13.63
N LEU A 311 -6.98 2.35 -12.42
CA LEU A 311 -5.78 2.29 -11.58
C LEU A 311 -5.51 0.84 -11.13
N SER A 312 -4.24 0.53 -10.95
CA SER A 312 -3.71 -0.79 -10.56
C SER A 312 -3.96 -1.13 -9.10
N MET A 313 -5.20 -0.99 -8.65
CA MET A 313 -5.63 -1.30 -7.28
C MET A 313 -6.95 -2.04 -7.27
N ASP A 314 -7.05 -3.06 -6.41
CA ASP A 314 -8.26 -3.87 -6.16
C ASP A 314 -9.54 -3.04 -5.99
N PHE A 315 -9.50 -1.94 -5.23
CA PHE A 315 -10.63 -1.04 -5.05
C PHE A 315 -11.13 -0.44 -6.38
N ASN A 316 -10.24 -0.14 -7.32
CA ASN A 316 -10.65 0.37 -8.62
C ASN A 316 -11.34 -0.71 -9.47
N PHE A 317 -10.98 -1.99 -9.30
CA PHE A 317 -11.71 -3.09 -9.91
C PHE A 317 -13.10 -3.24 -9.28
N LEU A 318 -13.20 -3.20 -7.96
CA LEU A 318 -14.47 -3.17 -7.23
C LEU A 318 -15.40 -2.05 -7.71
N ALA A 319 -14.88 -0.82 -7.78
CA ALA A 319 -15.62 0.35 -8.20
C ALA A 319 -16.19 0.19 -9.63
N ASN A 320 -15.42 -0.37 -10.55
CA ASN A 320 -15.83 -0.51 -11.94
C ASN A 320 -16.72 -1.74 -12.21
N GLN A 321 -16.64 -2.77 -11.38
CA GLN A 321 -17.35 -4.03 -11.61
C GLN A 321 -18.66 -4.14 -10.83
N SER A 322 -18.67 -3.67 -9.57
CA SER A 322 -19.84 -3.75 -8.69
C SER A 322 -20.28 -2.39 -8.13
N ASP A 323 -19.95 -1.29 -8.79
CA ASP A 323 -20.26 0.08 -8.33
C ASP A 323 -19.77 0.34 -6.89
N GLY A 324 -18.65 -0.27 -6.51
CA GLY A 324 -18.07 -0.15 -5.17
C GLY A 324 -18.78 -0.97 -4.10
N GLN A 325 -19.74 -1.83 -4.46
CA GLN A 325 -20.42 -2.71 -3.50
C GLN A 325 -19.51 -3.89 -3.12
N PRO A 326 -19.19 -4.08 -1.83
CA PRO A 326 -18.34 -5.20 -1.36
C PRO A 326 -18.93 -6.59 -1.64
N GLU A 327 -20.24 -6.68 -1.82
CA GLU A 327 -20.99 -7.91 -2.12
C GLU A 327 -21.88 -7.69 -3.34
N GLY A 328 -21.26 -7.65 -4.52
CA GLY A 328 -21.95 -7.60 -5.81
C GLY A 328 -22.67 -8.90 -6.19
N ASP A 329 -23.14 -9.02 -7.43
CA ASP A 329 -23.80 -10.23 -7.93
C ASP A 329 -22.82 -11.42 -7.99
N PRO A 330 -22.98 -12.48 -7.18
CA PRO A 330 -22.05 -13.62 -7.17
C PRO A 330 -21.98 -14.37 -8.50
N ALA A 331 -23.00 -14.27 -9.35
CA ALA A 331 -22.99 -14.87 -10.69
C ALA A 331 -21.94 -14.22 -11.61
N LYS A 332 -21.48 -13.01 -11.27
CA LYS A 332 -20.46 -12.25 -12.02
C LYS A 332 -19.04 -12.49 -11.53
N TYR A 333 -18.84 -13.03 -10.33
CA TYR A 333 -17.53 -13.19 -9.71
C TYR A 333 -16.49 -13.89 -10.62
N PRO A 334 -16.81 -15.01 -11.31
CA PRO A 334 -15.83 -15.65 -12.20
C PRO A 334 -15.40 -14.75 -13.37
N GLN A 335 -16.33 -13.97 -13.93
CA GLN A 335 -16.03 -13.01 -14.99
C GLN A 335 -15.13 -11.89 -14.45
N TRP A 336 -15.49 -11.31 -13.31
CA TRP A 336 -14.77 -10.19 -12.71
C TRP A 336 -13.37 -10.56 -12.21
N GLU A 337 -13.20 -11.78 -11.69
CA GLU A 337 -11.88 -12.34 -11.32
C GLU A 337 -10.97 -12.40 -12.56
N GLN A 338 -11.48 -12.98 -13.66
CA GLN A 338 -10.72 -13.10 -14.90
C GLN A 338 -10.37 -11.74 -15.50
N GLU A 339 -11.31 -10.80 -15.52
CA GLU A 339 -11.07 -9.43 -16.01
C GLU A 339 -9.99 -8.70 -15.19
N THR A 340 -9.98 -8.90 -13.87
CA THR A 340 -8.96 -8.35 -12.97
C THR A 340 -7.58 -8.93 -13.30
N LEU A 341 -7.49 -10.27 -13.41
CA LEU A 341 -6.26 -10.95 -13.79
C LEU A 341 -5.76 -10.49 -15.15
N ASP A 342 -6.64 -10.40 -16.15
CA ASP A 342 -6.30 -9.99 -17.51
C ASP A 342 -5.77 -8.55 -17.54
N ALA A 343 -6.36 -7.63 -16.77
CA ALA A 343 -5.90 -6.25 -16.67
C ALA A 343 -4.50 -6.15 -16.03
N TYR A 344 -4.24 -6.90 -14.95
CA TYR A 344 -2.90 -6.96 -14.35
C TYR A 344 -1.87 -7.55 -15.32
N MET A 345 -2.20 -8.65 -16.00
CA MET A 345 -1.30 -9.28 -16.96
C MET A 345 -1.07 -8.42 -18.20
N ALA A 346 -2.07 -7.68 -18.67
CA ALA A 346 -1.92 -6.73 -19.76
C ALA A 346 -1.02 -5.54 -19.37
N GLY A 347 -1.20 -5.00 -18.16
CA GLY A 347 -0.31 -4.00 -17.58
C GLY A 347 1.12 -4.49 -17.44
N PHE A 348 1.32 -5.72 -16.95
CA PHE A 348 2.63 -6.36 -16.87
C PHE A 348 3.27 -6.53 -18.25
N ASN A 349 2.56 -7.12 -19.21
CA ASN A 349 3.08 -7.39 -20.55
C ASN A 349 3.46 -6.10 -21.29
N ARG A 350 2.69 -5.03 -21.11
CA ARG A 350 2.96 -3.70 -21.69
C ARG A 350 4.37 -3.21 -21.33
N VAL A 351 4.76 -3.28 -20.06
CA VAL A 351 6.08 -2.81 -19.62
C VAL A 351 7.17 -3.87 -19.74
N TYR A 352 6.85 -5.15 -19.55
CA TYR A 352 7.81 -6.26 -19.61
C TYR A 352 8.43 -6.43 -21.01
N TYR A 353 7.61 -6.27 -22.04
CA TYR A 353 8.06 -6.29 -23.44
C TYR A 353 8.39 -4.89 -23.99
N GLY A 354 8.16 -3.84 -23.21
CA GLY A 354 8.37 -2.44 -23.58
C GLY A 354 9.39 -1.75 -22.69
N SER A 355 8.96 -0.65 -22.07
CA SER A 355 9.82 0.36 -21.40
C SER A 355 10.54 -0.12 -20.14
N ARG A 356 10.19 -1.30 -19.62
CA ARG A 356 10.64 -1.82 -18.31
C ARG A 356 10.33 -0.90 -17.13
N ALA A 357 9.43 0.07 -17.29
CA ALA A 357 8.91 0.84 -16.16
C ALA A 357 8.37 -0.13 -15.09
N PRO A 358 8.59 0.15 -13.79
CA PRO A 358 8.09 -0.71 -12.73
C PRO A 358 6.55 -0.81 -12.82
N LEU A 359 6.00 -1.99 -12.56
CA LEU A 359 4.57 -2.19 -12.37
C LEU A 359 4.23 -2.09 -10.88
N PHE A 360 3.28 -1.24 -10.52
CA PHE A 360 2.80 -1.11 -9.15
C PHE A 360 1.41 -1.72 -9.02
N ILE A 361 1.21 -2.59 -8.04
CA ILE A 361 -0.08 -3.21 -7.71
C ILE A 361 -0.38 -2.88 -6.24
N GLY A 362 -1.41 -2.07 -6.02
CA GLY A 362 -1.91 -1.73 -4.69
C GLY A 362 -3.10 -2.60 -4.31
N ASN A 363 -3.18 -3.02 -3.07
CA ASN A 363 -4.25 -3.86 -2.58
C ASN A 363 -4.67 -3.46 -1.17
N HIS A 364 -5.86 -3.90 -0.77
CA HIS A 364 -6.35 -3.89 0.60
C HIS A 364 -6.39 -5.34 1.12
N PHE A 365 -6.35 -5.50 2.43
CA PHE A 365 -6.61 -6.79 3.08
C PHE A 365 -8.11 -7.04 3.19
N GLU A 366 -8.75 -7.32 2.06
CA GLU A 366 -10.21 -7.36 1.94
C GLU A 366 -10.68 -8.51 1.03
N GLU A 367 -11.78 -9.15 1.41
CA GLU A 367 -12.38 -10.27 0.65
C GLU A 367 -13.54 -9.82 -0.24
N TRP A 368 -13.50 -8.57 -0.73
CA TRP A 368 -14.59 -8.02 -1.54
C TRP A 368 -14.94 -8.90 -2.73
N ASN A 369 -16.23 -8.96 -3.05
CA ASN A 369 -16.81 -9.80 -4.09
C ASN A 369 -16.37 -11.27 -3.97
N GLY A 370 -16.29 -11.81 -2.74
CA GLY A 370 -15.90 -13.21 -2.52
C GLY A 370 -14.41 -13.50 -2.75
N GLY A 371 -13.57 -12.50 -2.50
CA GLY A 371 -12.11 -12.59 -2.57
C GLY A 371 -11.55 -12.68 -3.99
N ILE A 372 -12.32 -12.32 -5.02
CA ILE A 372 -11.88 -12.45 -6.41
C ILE A 372 -10.62 -11.65 -6.72
N TYR A 373 -10.46 -10.48 -6.08
CA TYR A 373 -9.28 -9.63 -6.31
C TYR A 373 -8.02 -10.28 -5.76
N MET A 374 -8.11 -10.88 -4.57
CA MET A 374 -7.00 -11.60 -3.94
C MET A 374 -6.59 -12.83 -4.75
N LYS A 375 -7.57 -13.60 -5.25
CA LYS A 375 -7.32 -14.74 -6.16
C LYS A 375 -6.66 -14.32 -7.47
N ALA A 376 -7.03 -13.17 -8.02
CA ALA A 376 -6.37 -12.62 -9.20
C ALA A 376 -4.90 -12.23 -8.87
N VAL A 377 -4.66 -11.58 -7.73
CA VAL A 377 -3.30 -11.22 -7.29
C VAL A 377 -2.44 -12.46 -7.05
N ASP A 378 -2.97 -13.52 -6.44
CA ASP A 378 -2.25 -14.79 -6.24
C ASP A 378 -1.72 -15.34 -7.56
N GLN A 379 -2.59 -15.37 -8.58
CA GLN A 379 -2.23 -15.80 -9.93
C GLN A 379 -1.21 -14.86 -10.58
N VAL A 380 -1.29 -13.55 -10.36
CA VAL A 380 -0.29 -12.61 -10.87
C VAL A 380 1.07 -12.87 -10.24
N ILE A 381 1.15 -13.01 -8.92
CA ILE A 381 2.41 -13.29 -8.20
C ILE A 381 3.07 -14.55 -8.77
N GLU A 382 2.32 -15.66 -8.86
CA GLU A 382 2.82 -16.93 -9.38
C GLU A 382 3.34 -16.81 -10.83
N ASN A 383 2.57 -16.15 -11.69
CA ASN A 383 2.86 -16.06 -13.11
C ASN A 383 3.94 -15.04 -13.47
N VAL A 384 4.16 -14.03 -12.63
CA VAL A 384 5.02 -12.88 -12.91
C VAL A 384 6.34 -12.96 -12.16
N CYS A 385 6.34 -13.22 -10.85
CA CYS A 385 7.57 -13.14 -10.04
C CYS A 385 8.58 -14.24 -10.39
N THR A 386 8.12 -15.33 -11.00
CA THR A 386 8.97 -16.43 -11.49
C THR A 386 9.53 -16.20 -12.90
N LYS A 387 9.12 -15.15 -13.60
CA LYS A 387 9.57 -14.89 -14.98
C LYS A 387 11.02 -14.41 -15.02
N LYS A 388 11.67 -14.73 -16.14
CA LYS A 388 13.02 -14.25 -16.44
C LYS A 388 13.09 -12.72 -16.41
N ASP A 389 14.16 -12.20 -15.82
CA ASP A 389 14.45 -10.77 -15.69
C ASP A 389 13.39 -9.98 -14.88
N VAL A 390 12.52 -10.65 -14.10
CA VAL A 390 11.59 -9.99 -13.17
C VAL A 390 12.20 -9.91 -11.77
N LYS A 391 11.91 -8.81 -11.08
CA LYS A 391 12.23 -8.57 -9.66
C LYS A 391 10.97 -8.06 -8.97
N CYS A 392 10.37 -8.92 -8.15
CA CYS A 392 9.28 -8.52 -7.26
C CYS A 392 9.91 -7.97 -5.97
N VAL A 393 9.75 -6.67 -5.74
CA VAL A 393 10.49 -5.90 -4.72
C VAL A 393 9.56 -4.94 -3.98
N SER A 394 9.97 -4.51 -2.81
CA SER A 394 9.35 -3.43 -2.06
C SER A 394 9.61 -2.04 -2.69
N PHE A 395 8.85 -1.04 -2.24
CA PHE A 395 9.10 0.35 -2.64
C PHE A 395 10.46 0.88 -2.14
N ARG A 396 10.92 0.45 -0.96
CA ARG A 396 12.26 0.78 -0.46
C ARG A 396 13.34 0.25 -1.40
N GLU A 397 13.30 -1.03 -1.73
CA GLU A 397 14.29 -1.65 -2.62
C GLU A 397 14.30 -1.02 -4.01
N LEU A 398 13.12 -0.68 -4.55
CA LEU A 398 13.04 0.06 -5.81
C LEU A 398 13.64 1.46 -5.69
N SER A 399 13.41 2.16 -4.58
CA SER A 399 14.02 3.47 -4.30
C SER A 399 15.55 3.37 -4.25
N ASP A 400 16.07 2.35 -3.56
CA ASP A 400 17.50 2.04 -3.48
C ASP A 400 18.10 1.74 -4.85
N TRP A 401 17.43 0.91 -5.64
CA TRP A 401 17.88 0.59 -6.99
C TRP A 401 17.91 1.82 -7.89
N MET A 402 16.92 2.71 -7.79
CA MET A 402 16.90 3.94 -8.58
C MET A 402 17.96 4.94 -8.12
N ASP A 403 18.25 5.04 -6.82
CA ASP A 403 19.23 5.99 -6.29
C ASP A 403 20.67 5.72 -6.76
N VAL A 404 20.99 4.47 -7.13
CA VAL A 404 22.31 4.12 -7.69
C VAL A 404 22.42 4.32 -9.21
N GLN A 405 21.32 4.63 -9.90
CA GLN A 405 21.36 4.89 -11.35
C GLN A 405 21.88 6.30 -11.66
N THR A 406 22.46 6.47 -12.85
CA THR A 406 22.88 7.80 -13.29
C THR A 406 21.63 8.67 -13.55
N PRO A 407 21.67 9.99 -13.25
CA PRO A 407 20.55 10.88 -13.57
C PRO A 407 20.20 10.89 -15.06
N ALA A 408 21.19 10.71 -15.94
CA ALA A 408 21.01 10.66 -17.37
C ALA A 408 20.25 9.40 -17.82
N THR A 409 20.59 8.22 -17.28
CA THR A 409 19.88 6.97 -17.55
C THR A 409 18.43 7.05 -17.09
N LEU A 410 18.17 7.53 -15.86
CA LEU A 410 16.80 7.69 -15.37
C LEU A 410 15.99 8.72 -16.18
N ALA A 411 16.62 9.80 -16.63
CA ALA A 411 15.97 10.77 -17.50
C ALA A 411 15.58 10.14 -18.85
N ALA A 412 16.46 9.35 -19.46
CA ALA A 412 16.18 8.66 -20.73
C ALA A 412 15.12 7.56 -20.58
N LEU A 413 15.14 6.79 -19.49
CA LEU A 413 14.11 5.77 -19.21
C LEU A 413 12.70 6.40 -19.12
N ARG A 414 12.58 7.63 -18.61
CA ARG A 414 11.31 8.36 -18.49
C ARG A 414 10.76 8.89 -19.81
N THR A 415 11.56 8.94 -20.87
CA THR A 415 11.07 9.39 -22.18
C THR A 415 10.40 8.27 -22.97
N LEU A 416 10.43 7.03 -22.46
CA LEU A 416 9.84 5.89 -23.13
C LEU A 416 8.33 5.85 -22.89
N ASP A 417 7.56 5.66 -23.96
CA ASP A 417 6.16 5.27 -23.81
C ASP A 417 6.08 3.87 -23.15
N PRO A 418 5.03 3.54 -22.39
CA PRO A 418 4.96 2.29 -21.63
C PRO A 418 5.28 1.03 -22.45
N ALA A 419 4.74 0.94 -23.67
CA ALA A 419 4.91 -0.20 -24.58
C ALA A 419 6.14 -0.07 -25.51
N GLN A 420 6.90 1.02 -25.44
CA GLN A 420 8.03 1.25 -26.32
C GLN A 420 9.17 0.27 -25.97
N ASN A 421 9.59 -0.54 -26.94
CA ASN A 421 10.77 -1.39 -26.84
C ASN A 421 11.96 -0.69 -27.52
N PRO A 422 12.86 -0.04 -26.76
CA PRO A 422 13.96 0.71 -27.33
C PRO A 422 15.17 -0.18 -27.68
N ASP A 423 16.10 0.38 -28.46
CA ASP A 423 17.48 -0.08 -28.42
C ASP A 423 18.13 0.41 -27.10
N TRP A 424 18.33 -0.51 -26.15
CA TRP A 424 18.85 -0.18 -24.82
C TRP A 424 20.22 0.50 -24.86
N SER A 425 21.03 0.27 -25.91
CA SER A 425 22.33 0.95 -26.09
C SER A 425 22.20 2.46 -26.30
N THR A 426 21.01 2.94 -26.67
CA THR A 426 20.71 4.36 -26.87
C THR A 426 20.09 5.03 -25.65
N VAL A 427 19.53 4.24 -24.72
CA VAL A 427 18.79 4.71 -23.55
C VAL A 427 19.64 4.65 -22.28
N VAL A 428 20.33 3.53 -22.05
CA VAL A 428 21.11 3.28 -20.83
C VAL A 428 22.56 3.65 -21.09
N LYS A 429 23.01 4.74 -20.44
CA LYS A 429 24.29 5.42 -20.69
C LYS A 429 25.36 5.09 -19.67
#